data_AF-A0A9E0KT24-F1
#
_entry.id   AF-A0A9E0KT24-F1
#
_cell.length_a   1.000
_cell.length_b   1.000
_cell.length_c   1.000
_cell.angle_alpha   90.00
_cell.angle_beta   90.00
_cell.angle_gamma   90.00
#
_symmetry.space_group_name_H-M   'P 1'
#
loop_
_entity.id
_entity.type
_entity.pdbx_description
1 polymer ?
#
loop_
_entity_poly.entity_id
_entity_poly.type
_entity_poly.pdbx_seq_one_letter_code
_entity_poly.pdbx_strand_id
1 'polypeptide(L)'
;ELRDANERDSLPRRGFTRDPSFHLPVEWRPPVDELRHMEWTVSIVQVTGRRSDGGFTYTFGGQSSRPSSFMWQGARPTPTPTATPTAAPTPES
;
A
#
# COMPACT_ATOMS: atom_id res chain seq x y z
N GLU A 1 7.42 18.54 1.86
CA GLU A 1 8.49 17.90 2.65
C GLU A 1 8.90 16.61 1.94
N LEU A 2 10.14 16.53 1.44
CA LEU A 2 10.71 15.29 0.92
C LEU A 2 11.09 14.45 2.15
N ARG A 3 10.41 13.34 2.40
CA ARG A 3 10.86 12.39 3.42
C ARG A 3 12.14 11.76 2.89
N ASP A 4 13.23 11.89 3.62
CA ASP A 4 14.50 11.26 3.28
C ASP A 4 14.28 9.76 3.11
N ALA A 5 14.39 9.25 1.88
CA ALA A 5 14.24 7.83 1.55
C ALA A 5 15.26 6.94 2.30
N ASN A 6 16.27 7.55 2.92
CA ASN A 6 17.27 6.90 3.77
C ASN A 6 16.79 6.71 5.22
N GLU A 7 15.76 7.44 5.67
CA GLU A 7 15.17 7.29 6.99
C GLU A 7 14.14 6.14 6.93
N ARG A 8 14.65 4.91 7.04
CA ARG A 8 13.93 3.64 6.72
C ARG A 8 12.65 3.40 7.52
N ASP A 9 12.50 4.03 8.68
CA ASP A 9 11.27 3.96 9.49
C ASP A 9 10.23 5.02 9.11
N SER A 10 10.58 5.98 8.24
CA SER A 10 9.66 7.03 7.75
C SER A 10 8.74 6.57 6.60
N LEU A 11 9.02 5.40 6.03
CA LEU A 11 8.29 4.85 4.89
C LEU A 11 6.90 4.35 5.31
N PRO A 12 5.83 4.77 4.61
CA PRO A 12 4.45 4.44 5.01
C PRO A 12 4.09 2.97 4.76
N ARG A 13 4.85 2.25 3.92
CA ARG A 13 4.58 0.87 3.51
C ARG A 13 5.89 0.10 3.41
N ARG A 14 5.87 -1.17 3.84
CA ARG A 14 6.99 -2.12 3.72
C ARG A 14 6.47 -3.49 3.34
N GLY A 15 7.19 -4.14 2.43
CA GLY A 15 6.91 -5.50 1.97
C GLY A 15 8.17 -6.34 2.06
N PHE A 16 7.98 -7.65 2.20
CA PHE A 16 9.06 -8.62 2.25
C PHE A 16 8.76 -9.75 1.27
N THR A 17 9.77 -10.19 0.53
CA THR A 17 9.67 -11.34 -0.35
C THR A 17 10.97 -12.13 -0.32
N ARG A 18 10.88 -13.43 -0.62
CA ARG A 18 12.03 -14.29 -0.93
C ARG A 18 12.14 -14.59 -2.43
N ASP A 19 11.14 -14.16 -3.20
CA ASP A 19 11.08 -14.34 -4.65
C ASP A 19 11.91 -13.26 -5.36
N PRO A 20 12.39 -13.53 -6.59
CA PRO A 20 13.13 -12.56 -7.39
C PRO A 20 12.26 -11.38 -7.87
N SER A 21 10.95 -11.44 -7.64
CA SER A 21 10.00 -10.37 -7.93
C SER A 21 9.14 -10.03 -6.71
N PHE A 22 8.65 -8.79 -6.67
CA PHE A 22 7.68 -8.34 -5.68
C PHE A 22 6.48 -7.76 -6.39
N HIS A 23 5.31 -8.36 -6.16
CA HIS A 23 4.05 -7.82 -6.65
C HIS A 23 3.50 -6.83 -5.63
N LEU A 24 3.23 -5.61 -6.07
CA LEU A 24 2.66 -4.59 -5.21
C LEU A 24 1.24 -5.02 -4.77
N PRO A 25 0.96 -5.06 -3.46
CA PRO A 25 -0.36 -5.40 -2.97
C PRO A 25 -1.42 -4.37 -3.40
N VAL A 26 -2.63 -4.83 -3.69
CA VAL A 26 -3.72 -3.95 -4.16
C VAL A 26 -4.13 -2.92 -3.10
N GLU A 27 -3.98 -3.25 -1.83
CA GLU A 27 -4.24 -2.38 -0.68
C GLU A 27 -3.24 -1.22 -0.54
N TRP A 28 -2.14 -1.24 -1.31
CA TRP A 28 -1.22 -0.10 -1.41
C TRP A 28 -1.60 0.86 -2.54
N ARG A 29 -2.50 0.45 -3.44
CA ARG A 29 -2.97 1.32 -4.51
C ARG A 29 -3.60 2.58 -3.89
N PRO A 30 -3.30 3.79 -4.41
CA PRO A 30 -3.95 5.00 -3.94
C PRO A 30 -5.48 4.86 -4.04
N PRO A 31 -6.26 5.32 -3.04
CA PRO A 31 -7.70 5.11 -3.01
C PRO A 31 -8.48 6.06 -3.95
N VAL A 32 -7.83 7.10 -4.47
CA VAL A 32 -8.43 8.13 -5.34
C VAL A 32 -8.00 7.88 -6.77
N ASP A 33 -8.87 8.17 -7.74
CA ASP A 33 -8.65 8.00 -9.17
C ASP A 33 -7.70 9.05 -9.76
N GLU A 34 -6.47 9.06 -9.27
CA GLU A 34 -5.42 10.02 -9.65
C GLU A 34 -4.11 9.29 -9.95
N LEU A 35 -3.34 9.82 -10.89
CA LEU A 35 -1.95 9.42 -11.07
C LEU A 35 -1.12 9.89 -9.88
N ARG A 36 -0.47 8.95 -9.20
CA ARG A 36 0.44 9.26 -8.09
C ARG A 36 1.83 8.73 -8.36
N HIS A 37 2.83 9.47 -7.88
CA HIS A 37 4.22 9.05 -7.94
C HIS A 37 4.47 8.02 -6.84
N MET A 38 4.79 6.79 -7.24
CA MET A 38 5.21 5.73 -6.33
C MET A 38 6.73 5.61 -6.38
N GLU A 39 7.39 5.91 -5.27
CA GLU A 39 8.83 5.76 -5.09
C GLU A 39 9.12 4.61 -4.10
N TRP A 40 10.18 3.85 -4.36
CA TRP A 40 10.59 2.72 -3.52
C TRP A 40 12.10 2.47 -3.57
N THR A 41 12.61 1.80 -2.55
CA THR A 41 13.95 1.22 -2.50
C THR A 41 13.86 -0.24 -2.04
N VAL A 42 14.81 -1.07 -2.46
CA VAL A 42 14.94 -2.48 -2.04
C VAL A 42 16.15 -2.62 -1.15
N SER A 43 16.00 -3.36 -0.05
CA SER A 43 17.11 -3.72 0.84
C SER A 43 17.15 -5.23 1.00
N ILE A 44 18.35 -5.81 1.03
CA ILE A 44 18.53 -7.21 1.40
C ILE A 44 18.59 -7.30 2.92
N VAL A 45 17.71 -8.11 3.49
CA VAL A 45 17.59 -8.28 4.95
C VAL A 45 17.80 -9.75 5.33
N GLN A 46 18.39 -9.97 6.49
CA GLN A 46 18.52 -11.27 7.11
C GLN A 46 17.50 -11.40 8.23
N VAL A 47 16.79 -12.53 8.28
CA VAL A 47 15.95 -12.87 9.44
C VAL A 47 16.88 -13.34 10.56
N THR A 48 16.87 -12.64 11.68
CA THR A 48 17.71 -12.94 12.85
C THR A 48 16.95 -13.55 14.01
N GLY A 49 15.62 -13.56 13.92
CA GLY A 49 14.81 -14.19 14.94
C GLY A 49 13.32 -14.12 14.62
N ARG A 50 12.53 -14.58 15.58
CA ARG A 50 11.08 -14.52 15.55
C ARG A 50 10.60 -13.86 16.84
N ARG A 51 9.65 -12.94 16.71
CA ARG A 51 8.96 -12.31 17.84
C ARG A 51 7.88 -13.23 18.38
N SER A 52 7.46 -12.96 19.62
CA SER A 52 6.41 -13.71 20.31
C SER A 52 5.03 -13.62 19.64
N ASP A 53 4.78 -12.56 18.88
CA ASP A 53 3.59 -12.37 18.05
C ASP A 53 3.61 -13.20 16.74
N GLY A 54 4.67 -13.99 16.53
CA GLY A 54 4.85 -14.80 15.33
C GLY A 54 5.50 -14.06 14.16
N GLY A 55 5.73 -12.75 14.28
CA GLY A 55 6.46 -11.93 13.29
C GLY A 55 7.97 -12.19 13.31
N PHE A 56 8.69 -11.71 12.30
CA PHE A 56 10.14 -11.89 12.22
C PHE A 56 10.91 -10.65 12.70
N THR A 57 12.08 -10.90 13.27
CA THR A 57 13.10 -9.89 13.54
C THR A 57 14.10 -9.92 12.38
N TYR A 58 14.47 -8.73 11.88
CA TYR A 58 15.34 -8.59 10.73
C TYR A 58 16.57 -7.76 11.09
N THR A 59 17.74 -8.15 10.57
CA THR A 59 18.88 -7.24 10.41
C THR A 59 18.99 -6.84 8.95
N PHE A 60 19.35 -5.58 8.74
CA PHE A 60 19.54 -5.04 7.40
C PHE A 60 21.01 -5.17 7.04
N GLY A 61 21.30 -5.85 5.93
CA GLY A 61 22.65 -5.94 5.40
C GLY A 61 22.85 -4.94 4.27
N GLY A 62 24.00 -4.26 4.26
CA GLY A 62 24.46 -3.48 3.11
C GLY A 62 23.65 -2.21 2.78
N GLN A 63 23.89 -1.71 1.57
CA GLN A 63 23.24 -0.52 1.02
C GLN A 63 21.87 -0.89 0.42
N SER A 64 20.90 0.01 0.57
CA SER A 64 19.66 -0.08 -0.20
C SER A 64 19.95 0.13 -1.68
N SER A 65 19.04 -0.33 -2.55
CA SER A 65 19.04 0.06 -3.95
C SER A 65 18.93 1.58 -4.09
N ARG A 66 19.30 2.09 -5.27
CA ARG A 66 18.89 3.44 -5.66
C ARG A 66 17.36 3.55 -5.64
N PRO A 67 16.81 4.73 -5.27
CA PRO A 67 15.39 4.99 -5.41
C PRO A 67 14.93 4.72 -6.83
N SER A 68 13.81 4.02 -6.95
CA SER A 68 13.16 3.70 -8.21
C SER A 68 11.71 4.15 -8.13
N SER A 69 11.11 4.49 -9.27
CA SER A 69 9.76 5.03 -9.26
C SER A 69 8.97 4.79 -10.53
N PHE A 70 7.65 4.90 -10.42
CA PHE A 70 6.70 4.87 -11.53
C PHE A 70 5.43 5.66 -11.19
N MET A 71 4.62 5.98 -12.20
CA MET A 71 3.29 6.57 -12.01
C MET A 71 2.24 5.47 -11.81
N TRP A 72 1.46 5.55 -10.73
CA TRP A 72 0.40 4.59 -10.43
C TRP A 72 -0.96 5.27 -10.42
N GLN A 73 -1.86 4.84 -11.32
CA GLN A 73 -3.27 5.24 -11.27
C GLN A 73 -3.94 4.60 -10.05
N GLY A 74 -4.45 5.44 -9.15
CA GLY A 74 -5.24 4.98 -8.01
C GLY A 74 -6.59 4.37 -8.40
N ALA A 75 -7.36 3.93 -7.41
CA ALA A 75 -8.62 3.25 -7.61
C ALA A 75 -9.72 4.22 -8.04
N ARG A 76 -10.53 3.82 -9.03
CA ARG A 76 -11.77 4.50 -9.34
C ARG A 76 -12.74 4.26 -8.18
N PRO A 77 -13.27 5.29 -7.51
CA PRO A 77 -14.27 5.08 -6.48
C PRO A 77 -15.46 4.33 -7.09
N THR A 78 -15.83 3.20 -6.47
CA THR A 78 -17.06 2.51 -6.82
C THR A 78 -18.22 3.44 -6.48
N PRO A 79 -19.13 3.75 -7.41
CA PRO A 79 -20.29 4.57 -7.08
C PRO A 79 -21.08 3.89 -5.97
N THR A 80 -21.39 4.63 -4.91
CA THR A 80 -22.32 4.15 -3.87
C THR A 80 -23.69 3.96 -4.53
N PRO A 81 -24.34 2.78 -4.41
CA PRO A 81 -25.65 2.59 -4.98
C PRO A 81 -26.64 3.59 -4.36
N THR A 82 -27.29 4.39 -5.21
CA THR A 82 -28.39 5.27 -4.77
C THR A 82 -29.54 4.38 -4.29
N ALA A 83 -29.97 4.56 -3.04
CA ALA A 83 -31.14 3.86 -2.52
C ALA A 83 -32.37 4.26 -3.34
N THR A 84 -33.09 3.26 -3.90
CA THR A 84 -34.35 3.48 -4.58
C THR A 84 -35.38 4.03 -3.58
N PRO A 85 -36.01 5.20 -3.81
CA PRO A 85 -37.07 5.68 -2.94
C PRO A 85 -38.23 4.69 -2.96
N THR A 86 -38.61 4.19 -1.79
CA THR A 86 -39.80 3.33 -1.62
C THR A 86 -41.04 4.21 -1.82
N ALA A 87 -41.93 3.80 -2.73
CA ALA A 87 -43.18 4.51 -2.99
C ALA A 87 -44.03 4.60 -1.71
N ALA A 88 -44.50 5.80 -1.39
CA ALA A 88 -45.41 6.03 -0.27
C ALA A 88 -46.80 5.41 -0.59
N PRO A 89 -47.49 4.81 0.39
CA PRO A 89 -48.82 4.26 0.16
C PRO A 89 -49.80 5.36 -0.24
N THR A 90 -50.55 5.13 -1.31
CA THR A 90 -51.63 6.00 -1.77
C THR A 90 -52.78 5.95 -0.77
N PRO A 91 -53.30 7.09 -0.25
CA PRO A 91 -54.48 7.08 0.61
C PRO A 91 -55.73 6.72 -0.22
N GLU A 92 -56.46 5.70 0.23
CA GLU A 92 -57.80 5.36 -0.29
C GLU A 92 -58.83 6.36 0.26
N SER A 93 -59.74 6.83 -0.61
CA SER A 93 -60.91 7.64 -0.29
C SER A 93 -62.16 6.78 -0.09
#